data_AF-A0A0N4WZ93-F1
#
_entry.id   AF-A0A0N4WZ93-F1
#
_cell.length_a   1.000
_cell.length_b   1.000
_cell.length_c   1.000
_cell.angle_alpha   90.00
_cell.angle_beta   90.00
_cell.angle_gamma   90.00
#
_symmetry.space_group_name_H-M   'P 1'
#
loop_
_entity.id
_entity.type
_entity.pdbx_description
1 polymer ?
#
loop_
_entity_poly.entity_id
_entity_poly.type
_entity_poly.pdbx_seq_one_letter_code
_entity_poly.pdbx_strand_id
1 'polypeptide(L)'
;MTEYKLVVVGDGGVGKSALTIQLIQNHFVEEYDPTIEDSYRKQVVIDGETCLLDILDTAGQEEYSAMRDQYMRTAGLDSQLEL
;
A
#
# COMPACT_ATOMS: atom_id res chain seq x y z
N MET A 1 -10.74 5.68 -17.64
CA MET A 1 -10.35 5.78 -16.22
C MET A 1 -9.13 4.90 -16.03
N THR A 2 -7.97 5.52 -15.83
CA THR A 2 -6.71 4.79 -15.61
C THR A 2 -6.69 4.23 -14.19
N GLU A 3 -6.23 2.99 -14.03
CA GLU A 3 -6.03 2.34 -12.73
C GLU A 3 -4.54 2.31 -12.39
N TYR A 4 -4.20 2.78 -11.19
CA TYR A 4 -2.84 2.74 -10.64
C TYR A 4 -2.81 1.75 -9.48
N LYS A 5 -2.02 0.68 -9.64
CA LYS A 5 -1.75 -0.28 -8.57
C LYS A 5 -0.61 0.24 -7.70
N LEU A 6 -0.88 0.41 -6.43
CA LEU A 6 0.06 0.91 -5.44
C LEU A 6 0.25 -0.15 -4.37
N VAL A 7 1.49 -0.40 -3.99
CA VAL A 7 1.83 -1.31 -2.89
C VAL A 7 2.67 -0.52 -1.90
N VAL A 8 2.24 -0.46 -0.65
CA VAL A 8 2.92 0.27 0.42
C VAL A 8 3.75 -0.72 1.23
N VAL A 9 5.07 -0.59 1.16
CA VAL A 9 6.05 -1.48 1.82
C VAL A 9 6.94 -0.71 2.79
N GLY A 10 7.49 -1.41 3.78
CA GLY A 10 8.37 -0.86 4.81
C GLY A 10 8.18 -1.58 6.14
N ASP A 11 9.08 -1.34 7.09
CA ASP A 11 9.14 -2.07 8.36
C ASP A 11 7.89 -1.87 9.25
N GLY A 12 7.78 -2.68 10.30
CA GLY A 12 6.72 -2.56 11.30
C GLY A 12 6.72 -1.19 11.98
N GLY A 13 5.55 -0.60 12.21
CA GLY A 13 5.42 0.66 12.96
C GLY A 13 5.87 1.94 12.24
N VAL A 14 6.37 1.88 11.00
CA VAL A 14 6.83 3.10 10.27
C VAL A 14 5.70 4.02 9.78
N GLY A 15 4.43 3.65 9.97
CA GLY A 15 3.27 4.48 9.64
C GLY A 15 2.63 4.24 8.27
N LYS A 16 2.87 3.08 7.63
CA LYS A 16 2.27 2.71 6.33
C LYS A 16 0.74 2.86 6.33
N SER A 17 0.08 2.20 7.28
CA SER A 17 -1.37 2.23 7.43
C SER A 17 -1.89 3.62 7.78
N ALA A 18 -1.17 4.36 8.64
CA ALA A 18 -1.54 5.74 8.97
C ALA A 18 -1.53 6.65 7.72
N LEU A 19 -0.52 6.52 6.85
CA LEU A 19 -0.46 7.26 5.59
C LEU A 19 -1.54 6.82 4.61
N THR A 20 -1.74 5.51 4.46
CA THR A 20 -2.78 4.95 3.57
C THR A 20 -4.16 5.41 3.99
N ILE A 21 -4.51 5.28 5.28
CA ILE A 21 -5.81 5.66 5.83
C ILE A 21 -6.01 7.17 5.75
N GLN A 22 -4.99 7.96 6.05
CA GLN A 22 -5.06 9.42 5.85
C GLN A 22 -5.34 9.78 4.39
N LEU A 23 -4.68 9.12 3.43
CA LEU A 23 -4.91 9.35 2.02
C LEU A 23 -6.34 8.97 1.62
N ILE A 24 -6.89 7.86 2.12
CA ILE A 24 -8.20 7.37 1.68
C ILE A 24 -9.37 8.05 2.39
N GLN A 25 -9.30 8.22 3.71
CA GLN A 25 -10.39 8.64 4.58
C GLN A 25 -10.25 10.07 5.10
N ASN A 26 -9.11 10.75 4.86
CA ASN A 26 -8.78 12.05 5.47
C ASN A 26 -8.83 12.00 7.01
N HIS A 27 -8.45 10.85 7.58
CA HIS A 27 -8.43 10.59 9.01
C HIS A 27 -7.09 9.97 9.41
N PHE A 28 -6.52 10.44 10.50
CA PHE A 28 -5.30 9.91 11.06
C PHE A 28 -5.63 8.92 12.17
N VAL A 29 -5.10 7.69 12.06
CA VAL A 29 -5.25 6.65 13.07
C VAL A 29 -4.11 6.78 14.08
N GLU A 30 -4.45 7.04 15.33
CA GLU A 30 -3.48 7.20 16.42
C GLU A 30 -3.06 5.88 17.06
N GLU A 31 -3.94 4.88 17.03
CA GLU A 31 -3.69 3.56 17.61
C GLU A 31 -2.99 2.63 16.62
N TYR A 32 -1.98 1.91 17.09
CA TYR A 32 -1.29 0.92 16.27
C TYR A 32 -1.97 -0.45 16.41
N ASP A 33 -2.70 -0.83 15.36
CA ASP A 33 -3.10 -2.21 15.12
C ASP A 33 -2.25 -2.77 13.97
N PRO A 34 -1.44 -3.82 14.18
CA PRO A 34 -0.61 -4.34 13.11
C PRO A 34 -1.41 -4.92 11.94
N THR A 35 -1.29 -4.28 10.78
CA THR A 35 -1.86 -4.79 9.53
C THR A 35 -1.17 -6.09 9.09
N ILE A 36 -1.97 -7.05 8.64
CA ILE A 36 -1.49 -8.22 7.88
C ILE A 36 -1.45 -7.83 6.40
N GLU A 37 -2.62 -7.48 5.86
CA GLU A 37 -2.79 -6.98 4.50
C GLU A 37 -4.17 -6.31 4.40
N ASP A 38 -4.22 -5.11 3.84
CA ASP A 38 -5.47 -4.40 3.58
C ASP A 38 -5.49 -3.85 2.14
N SER A 39 -6.65 -3.95 1.50
CA SER A 39 -6.86 -3.42 0.14
C SER A 39 -7.86 -2.28 0.15
N TYR A 40 -7.47 -1.17 -0.48
CA TYR A 40 -8.27 0.04 -0.57
C TYR A 40 -8.39 0.53 -2.00
N ARG A 41 -9.55 1.10 -2.32
CA ARG A 41 -9.82 1.71 -3.62
C ARG A 41 -10.33 3.12 -3.47
N LYS A 42 -9.74 4.05 -4.22
CA LYS A 42 -10.16 5.46 -4.21
C LYS A 42 -10.11 6.06 -5.60
N GLN A 43 -11.22 6.66 -6.02
CA GLN A 43 -11.24 7.52 -7.20
C GLN A 43 -10.65 8.88 -6.84
N VAL A 44 -9.73 9.36 -7.66
CA VAL A 44 -9.03 10.64 -7.51
C VAL A 44 -8.92 11.35 -8.84
N VAL A 45 -8.69 12.65 -8.81
CA VAL A 45 -8.34 13.43 -10.01
C VAL A 45 -6.85 13.73 -9.98
N ILE A 46 -6.11 13.24 -10.98
CA ILE A 46 -4.67 13.48 -11.15
C ILE A 46 -4.50 14.15 -12.50
N ASP A 47 -3.91 15.35 -12.52
CA ASP A 47 -3.67 16.14 -13.73
C ASP A 47 -4.92 16.37 -14.61
N GLY A 48 -6.09 16.50 -13.95
CA GLY A 48 -7.38 16.71 -14.61
C GLY A 48 -8.09 15.43 -15.07
N GLU A 49 -7.44 14.26 -14.97
CA GLU A 49 -8.01 12.98 -15.35
C GLU A 49 -8.54 12.22 -14.14
N THR A 50 -9.69 11.54 -14.30
CA THR A 50 -10.22 10.66 -13.25
C THR A 50 -9.50 9.32 -13.29
N CYS A 51 -8.90 8.97 -12.15
CA CYS A 51 -8.10 7.76 -11.95
C CYS A 51 -8.62 6.95 -10.77
N LEU A 52 -8.37 5.64 -10.80
CA LEU A 52 -8.60 4.74 -9.68
C LEU A 52 -7.26 4.36 -9.06
N LEU A 53 -7.10 4.60 -7.77
CA LEU A 53 -6.01 4.04 -6.99
C LEU A 53 -6.47 2.69 -6.42
N ASP A 54 -5.74 1.62 -6.71
CA ASP A 54 -5.89 0.29 -6.12
C ASP A 54 -4.67 0.05 -5.21
N ILE A 55 -4.87 0.25 -3.91
CA ILE A 55 -3.80 0.33 -2.91
C ILE A 55 -3.79 -0.96 -2.10
N LEU A 56 -2.61 -1.58 -1.99
CA LEU A 56 -2.31 -2.68 -1.09
C LEU A 56 -1.43 -2.17 0.05
N ASP A 57 -1.98 -2.11 1.26
CA ASP A 57 -1.23 -1.87 2.49
C ASP A 57 -0.77 -3.21 3.05
N THR A 58 0.51 -3.32 3.42
CA THR A 58 1.16 -4.60 3.71
C THR A 58 1.67 -4.66 5.14
N ALA A 59 1.80 -5.88 5.67
CA ALA A 59 2.53 -6.11 6.92
C ALA A 59 3.98 -5.60 6.82
N GLY A 60 4.46 -4.98 7.89
CA GLY A 60 5.87 -4.61 8.03
C GLY A 60 6.70 -5.55 8.90
N GLN A 61 6.10 -6.60 9.45
CA GLN A 61 6.75 -7.50 10.39
C GLN A 61 7.52 -8.60 9.63
N GLU A 62 8.67 -9.02 10.17
CA GLU A 62 9.53 -10.03 9.52
C GLU A 62 8.83 -11.38 9.33
N GLU A 63 7.87 -11.69 10.20
CA GLU A 63 7.03 -12.89 10.15
C GLU A 63 6.26 -13.01 8.83
N TYR A 64 6.01 -11.89 8.13
CA TYR A 64 5.32 -11.85 6.84
C TYR A 64 6.27 -11.63 5.65
N SER A 65 7.59 -11.72 5.86
CA SER A 65 8.61 -11.53 4.80
C SER A 65 8.40 -12.44 3.58
N ALA A 66 7.88 -13.65 3.77
CA ALA A 66 7.57 -14.57 2.67
C ALA A 66 6.48 -14.04 1.70
N MET A 67 5.64 -13.10 2.14
CA MET A 67 4.61 -12.49 1.29
C MET A 67 5.14 -11.31 0.47
N ARG A 68 6.33 -10.77 0.79
CA ARG A 68 6.92 -9.60 0.08
C ARG A 68 7.05 -9.82 -1.42
N ASP A 69 7.53 -10.99 -1.85
CA ASP A 69 7.68 -11.31 -3.26
C ASP A 69 6.34 -11.27 -4.01
N GLN A 70 5.25 -11.66 -3.35
CA GLN A 70 3.91 -11.60 -3.91
C GLN A 70 3.42 -10.14 -4.05
N TYR A 71 3.76 -9.29 -3.07
CA TYR A 71 3.43 -7.87 -3.11
C TYR A 71 4.14 -7.16 -4.27
N MET A 72 5.43 -7.43 -4.46
CA MET A 72 6.21 -6.86 -5.56
C MET A 72 5.67 -7.28 -6.93
N ARG A 73 5.36 -8.57 -7.11
CA ARG A 73 4.72 -9.06 -8.33
C ARG A 73 3.37 -8.38 -8.60
N THR A 74 2.59 -8.14 -7.56
CA THR A 74 1.30 -7.44 -7.67
C THR A 74 1.47 -5.99 -8.14
N ALA A 75 2.54 -5.33 -7.71
CA ALA A 75 2.92 -3.99 -8.16
C ALA A 75 3.49 -3.95 -9.60
N GLY A 76 3.68 -5.09 -10.25
CA GLY A 76 4.35 -5.18 -11.55
C GLY A 76 5.87 -4.97 -11.47
N LEU A 77 6.44 -4.99 -10.26
CA LEU A 77 7.88 -4.99 -10.02
C LEU A 77 8.35 -6.45 -10.01
N ASP A 78 9.20 -6.82 -10.96
CA ASP A 78 9.88 -8.11 -10.92
C ASP A 78 10.94 -8.06 -9.81
N SER A 79 10.93 -9.04 -8.91
CA SER A 79 11.74 -9.07 -7.68
C SER A 79 13.25 -9.29 -7.94
N GLN A 80 13.70 -9.24 -9.20
CA GLN A 80 15.11 -9.39 -9.59
C GLN A 80 15.94 -8.10 -9.49
N LEU A 81 15.38 -7.03 -8.92
CA LEU A 81 16.09 -5.78 -8.65
C LEU A 81 16.37 -5.62 -7.15
N GLU A 82 17.15 -6.54 -6.58
CA GLU A 82 17.87 -6.29 -5.33
C GLU A 82 19.37 -6.28 -5.64
N LEU A 83 20.04 -5.16 -5.30
CA LEU A 83 21.49 -4.99 -5.35
C LEU A 83 22.18 -5.77 -4.22
#